data_AF-A0AAV2MYT4-F1
#
_entry.id   AF-A0AAV2MYT4-F1
#
_cell.length_a   1.000
_cell.length_b   1.000
_cell.length_c   1.000
_cell.angle_alpha   90.00
_cell.angle_beta   90.00
_cell.angle_gamma   90.00
#
_symmetry.space_group_name_H-M   'P 1'
#
loop_
_entity.id
_entity.type
_entity.pdbx_description
1 polymer ?
#
loop_
_entity_poly.entity_id
_entity_poly.type
_entity_poly.pdbx_seq_one_letter_code
_entity_poly.pdbx_strand_id
1 'polypeptide(L)'
;MGASNLGSKGLDFVSEVDSMRASSSNLSGRYSGKMKSYLSFAKEVIKALVEKVETTGDVSHLRIRNHELSEELKEAKRKEKRMQKEIDDLHSAILDLRKEVRALKDGGGFFMHGIKGSKLGTHKERLSC
;
A
#
# COMPACT_ATOMS: atom_id res chain seq x y z
N MET A 1 3.42 -19.92 -12.95
CA MET A 1 2.83 -20.02 -14.31
C MET A 1 1.32 -19.97 -14.17
N GLY A 2 0.61 -19.18 -14.98
CA GLY A 2 -0.85 -19.09 -14.91
C GLY A 2 -1.56 -20.34 -15.43
N ALA A 3 -2.81 -20.54 -15.01
CA ALA A 3 -3.62 -21.72 -15.36
C ALA A 3 -3.83 -21.88 -16.88
N SER A 4 -4.05 -20.80 -17.62
CA SER A 4 -4.21 -20.84 -19.09
C SER A 4 -2.95 -21.34 -19.81
N ASN A 5 -1.76 -20.96 -19.32
CA ASN A 5 -0.49 -21.41 -19.90
C ASN A 5 -0.22 -22.89 -19.61
N LEU A 6 -0.52 -23.34 -18.40
CA LEU A 6 -0.45 -24.77 -18.03
C LEU A 6 -1.46 -25.59 -18.82
N GLY A 7 -2.69 -25.09 -18.97
CA GLY A 7 -3.74 -25.72 -19.76
C GLY A 7 -3.40 -25.86 -21.24
N SER A 8 -2.87 -24.79 -21.85
CA SER A 8 -2.44 -24.80 -23.25
C SER A 8 -1.35 -25.85 -23.49
N LYS A 9 -0.30 -25.88 -22.66
CA LYS A 9 0.74 -26.92 -22.74
C LYS A 9 0.18 -28.33 -22.54
N GLY A 10 -0.76 -28.51 -21.62
CA GLY A 10 -1.44 -29.80 -21.43
C GLY A 10 -2.18 -30.25 -22.69
N LEU A 11 -2.90 -29.34 -23.35
CA LEU A 11 -3.59 -29.63 -24.61
C LEU A 11 -2.63 -29.96 -25.75
N ASP A 12 -1.49 -29.28 -25.82
CA ASP A 12 -0.45 -29.55 -26.81
C ASP A 12 0.09 -30.98 -26.64
N PHE A 13 0.46 -31.37 -25.41
CA PHE A 13 0.94 -32.74 -25.14
C PHE A 13 -0.10 -33.80 -25.48
N VAL A 14 -1.36 -33.60 -25.12
CA VAL A 14 -2.43 -34.56 -25.45
C VAL A 14 -2.65 -34.64 -26.96
N SER A 15 -2.47 -33.54 -27.69
CA SER A 15 -2.59 -33.50 -29.16
C SER A 15 -1.41 -34.15 -29.86
N GLU A 16 -0.19 -33.98 -29.33
CA GLU A 16 1.01 -34.67 -29.81
C GLU A 16 0.86 -36.19 -29.65
N VAL A 17 0.42 -36.66 -28.48
CA VAL A 17 0.15 -38.09 -28.25
C VAL A 17 -0.93 -38.65 -29.17
N ASP A 18 -2.00 -37.88 -29.41
CA ASP A 18 -3.07 -38.29 -30.34
C ASP A 18 -2.56 -38.39 -31.79
N SER A 19 -1.65 -37.49 -32.19
CA SER A 19 -1.00 -37.51 -33.50
C SER A 19 -0.11 -38.74 -33.66
N MET A 20 0.73 -39.04 -32.66
CA MET A 20 1.57 -40.25 -32.62
C MET A 20 0.73 -41.53 -32.65
N ARG A 21 -0.40 -41.56 -31.93
CA ARG A 21 -1.36 -42.66 -31.96
C ARG A 21 -1.93 -42.86 -33.37
N ALA A 22 -2.35 -41.77 -34.02
CA ALA A 22 -2.95 -41.81 -35.35
C ALA A 22 -1.97 -42.28 -36.44
N SER A 23 -0.69 -41.95 -36.32
CA SER A 23 0.36 -42.37 -37.25
C SER A 23 0.91 -43.79 -36.99
N SER A 24 0.55 -44.42 -35.87
CA SER A 24 1.08 -45.74 -35.51
C SER A 24 0.34 -46.87 -36.23
N SER A 25 1.04 -47.59 -37.11
CA SER A 25 0.55 -48.79 -37.78
C SER A 25 0.53 -50.03 -36.87
N ASN A 26 1.26 -49.98 -35.75
CA ASN A 26 1.40 -51.11 -34.82
C ASN A 26 0.26 -51.19 -33.79
N LEU A 27 -0.64 -50.20 -33.77
CA LEU A 27 -1.74 -50.17 -32.83
C LEU A 27 -2.98 -50.83 -33.41
N SER A 28 -3.47 -51.89 -32.76
CA SER A 28 -4.76 -52.47 -33.11
C SER A 28 -5.88 -51.42 -33.03
N GLY A 29 -6.73 -51.39 -34.06
CA GLY A 29 -7.78 -50.37 -34.21
C GLY A 29 -8.72 -50.26 -32.99
N ARG A 30 -8.98 -51.37 -32.28
CA ARG A 30 -9.79 -51.37 -31.05
C ARG A 30 -9.12 -50.57 -29.92
N TYR A 31 -7.82 -50.78 -29.71
CA TYR A 31 -7.06 -50.05 -28.69
C TYR A 31 -6.84 -48.60 -29.11
N SER A 32 -6.60 -48.37 -30.40
CA SER A 32 -6.45 -47.02 -30.96
C SER A 32 -7.73 -46.19 -30.77
N GLY A 33 -8.89 -46.79 -31.00
CA GLY A 33 -10.19 -46.17 -30.74
C GLY A 33 -10.39 -45.82 -29.26
N LYS A 34 -10.10 -46.74 -28.34
CA LYS A 34 -10.19 -46.48 -26.89
C LYS A 34 -9.25 -45.34 -26.45
N MET A 35 -8.01 -45.34 -26.95
CA MET A 35 -7.05 -44.28 -26.65
C MET A 35 -7.54 -42.92 -27.17
N LYS A 36 -8.09 -42.87 -28.39
CA LYS A 36 -8.71 -41.65 -28.93
C LYS A 36 -9.80 -41.10 -28.00
N SER A 37 -10.69 -41.96 -27.51
CA SER A 37 -11.74 -41.55 -26.55
C SER A 37 -11.16 -40.98 -25.26
N TYR A 38 -10.14 -41.62 -24.68
CA TYR A 38 -9.50 -41.12 -23.45
C TYR A 38 -8.76 -39.81 -23.65
N LEU A 39 -8.06 -39.65 -24.78
CA LEU A 39 -7.37 -38.41 -25.12
C LEU A 39 -8.37 -37.27 -25.35
N SER A 40 -9.50 -37.56 -26.02
CA SER A 40 -10.59 -36.57 -26.20
C SER A 40 -11.16 -36.13 -24.85
N PHE A 41 -11.46 -37.08 -23.97
CA PHE A 41 -11.94 -36.78 -22.62
C PHE A 41 -10.94 -35.95 -21.82
N ALA A 42 -9.64 -36.28 -21.89
CA ALA A 42 -8.59 -35.50 -21.24
C ALA A 42 -8.54 -34.05 -21.75
N LYS A 43 -8.69 -33.81 -23.07
CA LYS A 43 -8.77 -32.45 -23.65
C LYS A 43 -9.94 -31.68 -23.07
N GLU A 44 -11.12 -32.30 -22.93
CA GLU A 44 -12.30 -31.66 -22.34
C GLU A 44 -12.11 -31.32 -20.87
N VAL A 45 -11.56 -32.24 -20.09
CA VAL A 45 -11.26 -32.00 -18.66
C VAL A 45 -10.28 -30.85 -18.49
N ILE A 46 -9.21 -30.81 -19.29
CA ILE A 46 -8.23 -29.71 -19.23
C ILE A 46 -8.90 -28.37 -19.54
N LYS A 47 -9.72 -28.29 -20.60
CA LYS A 47 -10.45 -27.06 -20.95
C LYS A 47 -11.39 -26.61 -19.83
N ALA A 48 -12.19 -27.54 -19.29
CA ALA A 48 -13.13 -27.23 -18.22
C ALA A 48 -12.42 -26.74 -16.94
N LEU A 49 -11.26 -27.30 -16.62
CA LEU A 49 -10.46 -26.86 -15.47
C LEU A 49 -9.84 -25.48 -15.70
N VAL A 50 -9.32 -25.20 -16.90
CA VAL A 50 -8.79 -23.88 -17.26
C VAL A 50 -9.91 -22.84 -17.15
N GLU A 51 -11.05 -23.08 -17.78
CA GLU A 51 -12.21 -22.19 -17.75
C GLU A 51 -12.69 -21.98 -16.30
N LYS A 52 -12.74 -23.03 -15.48
CA LYS A 52 -13.09 -22.92 -14.07
C LYS A 52 -12.12 -22.03 -13.30
N VAL A 53 -10.82 -22.15 -13.54
CA VAL A 53 -9.82 -21.30 -12.87
C VAL A 53 -9.87 -19.86 -13.40
N GLU A 54 -10.15 -19.65 -14.69
CA GLU A 54 -10.32 -18.31 -15.26
C GLU A 54 -11.58 -17.61 -14.74
N THR A 55 -12.69 -18.33 -14.61
CA THR A 55 -13.97 -17.80 -14.14
C THR A 55 -14.02 -17.60 -12.63
N THR A 56 -13.50 -18.55 -11.85
CA THR A 56 -13.57 -18.53 -10.38
C THR A 56 -12.34 -17.88 -9.75
N GLY A 57 -11.24 -17.75 -10.50
CA GLY A 57 -9.92 -17.46 -9.98
C GLY A 57 -9.34 -18.63 -9.17
N ASP A 58 -8.06 -18.56 -8.85
CA ASP A 58 -7.45 -19.44 -7.85
C ASP A 58 -7.89 -18.95 -6.45
N VAL A 59 -9.00 -19.52 -5.95
CA VAL A 59 -9.64 -19.10 -4.69
C VAL A 59 -8.68 -19.15 -3.50
N SER A 60 -7.78 -20.14 -3.46
CA SER A 60 -6.80 -20.28 -2.37
C SER A 60 -5.80 -19.14 -2.41
N HIS A 61 -5.25 -18.86 -3.59
CA HIS A 61 -4.36 -17.72 -3.81
C HIS A 61 -5.06 -16.39 -3.50
N LEU A 62 -6.30 -16.21 -3.96
CA LEU A 62 -7.08 -15.00 -3.72
C LEU A 62 -7.38 -14.79 -2.23
N ARG A 63 -7.65 -15.85 -1.46
CA ARG A 63 -7.86 -15.75 0.00
C ARG A 63 -6.60 -15.30 0.72
N ILE A 64 -5.45 -15.87 0.38
CA ILE A 64 -4.16 -15.47 0.96
C ILE A 64 -3.89 -14.01 0.64
N ARG A 65 -4.04 -13.61 -0.63
CA ARG A 65 -3.80 -12.23 -1.04
C ARG A 65 -4.76 -11.24 -0.37
N ASN A 66 -6.03 -11.61 -0.22
CA ASN A 66 -7.01 -10.78 0.47
C ASN A 66 -6.66 -10.61 1.96
N HIS A 67 -6.18 -11.68 2.61
CA HIS A 67 -5.71 -11.61 3.99
C HIS A 67 -4.51 -10.67 4.15
N GLU A 68 -3.49 -10.80 3.29
CA GLU A 68 -2.32 -9.90 3.27
C GLU A 68 -2.74 -8.44 3.10
N LEU A 69 -3.55 -8.16 2.08
CA LEU A 69 -4.05 -6.80 1.81
C LEU A 69 -4.89 -6.25 2.97
N SER A 70 -5.64 -7.11 3.66
CA SER A 70 -6.42 -6.70 4.84
C SER A 70 -5.53 -6.30 6.01
N GLU A 71 -4.41 -7.00 6.23
CA GLU A 71 -3.43 -6.63 7.26
C GLU A 71 -2.67 -5.35 6.87
N GLU A 72 -2.24 -5.21 5.62
CA GLU A 72 -1.64 -3.97 5.09
C GLU A 72 -2.58 -2.78 5.29
N LEU A 73 -3.87 -2.94 4.99
CA LEU A 73 -4.89 -1.90 5.18
C LEU A 73 -5.06 -1.52 6.66
N LYS A 74 -5.04 -2.50 7.57
CA LYS A 74 -5.13 -2.24 9.01
C LYS A 74 -3.91 -1.45 9.50
N GLU A 75 -2.72 -1.81 9.04
CA GLU A 75 -1.50 -1.11 9.40
C GLU A 75 -1.49 0.33 8.86
N ALA A 76 -1.87 0.50 7.59
CA ALA A 76 -1.99 1.82 6.97
C ALA A 76 -2.97 2.71 7.75
N LYS A 77 -4.15 2.20 8.11
CA LYS A 77 -5.13 2.93 8.94
C LYS A 77 -4.59 3.29 10.33
N ARG A 78 -3.79 2.42 10.95
CA ARG A 78 -3.14 2.74 12.24
C ARG A 78 -2.12 3.87 12.07
N LYS A 79 -1.34 3.85 11.00
CA LYS A 79 -0.37 4.90 10.69
C LYS A 79 -1.06 6.24 10.41
N GLU A 80 -2.13 6.22 9.61
CA GLU A 80 -2.97 7.39 9.33
C GLU A 80 -3.49 8.03 10.61
N LYS A 81 -4.08 7.23 11.52
CA LYS A 81 -4.54 7.73 12.83
C LYS A 81 -3.44 8.37 13.68
N ARG A 82 -2.23 7.81 13.65
CA ARG A 82 -1.08 8.39 14.36
C ARG A 82 -0.69 9.74 13.78
N MET A 83 -0.56 9.82 12.46
CA MET A 83 -0.23 11.07 11.76
C MET A 83 -1.30 12.14 11.98
N GLN A 84 -2.59 11.77 11.98
CA GLN A 84 -3.66 12.71 12.27
C GLN A 84 -3.53 13.29 13.68
N LYS A 85 -3.23 12.45 14.68
CA LYS A 85 -2.99 12.92 16.04
C LYS A 85 -1.79 13.86 16.12
N GLU A 86 -0.69 13.54 15.44
CA GLU A 86 0.49 14.42 15.39
C GLU A 86 0.16 15.79 14.77
N ILE A 87 -0.67 15.82 13.72
CA ILE A 87 -1.15 17.08 13.11
C ILE A 87 -1.97 17.89 14.12
N ASP A 88 -2.88 17.25 14.84
CA ASP A 88 -3.74 17.91 15.83
C ASP A 88 -2.92 18.48 17.00
N ASP A 89 -1.94 17.72 17.50
CA ASP A 89 -1.01 18.14 18.55
C ASP A 89 -0.16 19.35 18.11
N LEU A 90 0.36 19.32 16.87
CA LEU A 90 1.11 20.43 16.28
C LEU A 90 0.25 21.68 16.08
N HIS A 91 -1.01 21.52 15.64
CA HIS A 91 -1.94 22.65 15.55
C HIS A 91 -2.20 23.28 16.91
N SER A 92 -2.36 22.48 17.97
CA SER A 92 -2.51 23.00 19.34
C SER A 92 -1.27 23.79 19.77
N ALA A 93 -0.07 23.23 19.56
CA ALA A 93 1.19 23.90 19.90
C ALA A 93 1.36 25.24 19.17
N ILE A 94 0.99 25.30 17.87
CA ILE A 94 1.01 26.55 17.10
C ILE A 94 0.04 27.58 17.68
N LEU A 95 -1.16 27.17 18.09
CA LEU A 95 -2.14 28.08 18.69
C LEU A 95 -1.64 28.66 20.00
N ASP A 96 -1.01 27.85 20.85
CA ASP A 96 -0.48 28.29 22.14
C ASP A 96 0.73 29.21 21.96
N LEU A 97 1.67 28.87 21.08
CA LEU A 97 2.78 29.76 20.71
C LEU A 97 2.28 31.10 20.15
N ARG A 98 1.23 31.10 19.32
CA ARG A 98 0.62 32.34 18.82
C ARG A 98 0.00 33.19 19.93
N LYS A 99 -0.55 32.57 20.99
CA LYS A 99 -1.04 33.31 22.17
C LYS A 99 0.14 33.91 22.96
N GLU A 100 1.19 33.14 23.19
CA GLU A 100 2.40 33.61 23.88
C GLU A 100 3.05 34.79 23.15
N VAL A 101 3.22 34.70 21.83
CA VAL A 101 3.77 35.79 21.01
C VAL A 101 2.91 37.06 21.11
N ARG A 102 1.59 36.93 21.12
CA ARG A 102 0.68 38.07 21.32
C ARG A 102 0.84 38.67 22.72
N ALA A 103 0.84 37.84 23.76
CA ALA A 103 1.04 38.30 25.13
C ALA A 103 2.38 39.04 25.32
N LEU A 104 3.46 38.54 24.71
CA LEU A 104 4.76 39.22 24.72
C LEU A 104 4.75 40.53 23.93
N LYS A 105 4.08 40.58 22.78
CA LYS A 105 3.93 41.82 21.99
C LYS A 105 3.13 42.88 22.75
N ASP A 106 2.06 42.47 23.42
CA ASP A 106 1.18 43.37 24.17
C ASP A 106 1.84 43.81 25.49
N GLY A 107 2.63 42.94 26.13
CA GLY A 107 3.45 43.28 27.30
C GLY A 107 4.70 44.10 26.99
N GLY A 108 5.26 43.98 25.78
CA GLY A 108 6.41 44.76 25.30
C GLY A 108 6.11 46.22 24.94
N GLY A 109 4.82 46.61 24.90
CA GLY A 109 4.40 47.99 24.61
C GLY A 109 4.60 48.99 25.76
N PHE A 110 4.92 48.54 26.97
CA PHE A 110 5.00 49.39 28.16
C PHE A 110 6.38 50.06 28.40
N PHE A 111 7.44 49.68 27.66
CA PHE A 111 8.82 50.10 27.99
C PHE A 111 9.42 51.20 27.08
N MET A 112 8.67 51.79 26.14
CA MET A 112 9.23 52.74 25.17
C MET A 112 8.64 54.16 25.22
N HIS A 113 8.17 54.63 26.37
CA HIS A 113 7.88 56.06 26.60
C HIS A 113 8.39 56.50 27.99
N GLY A 114 9.64 56.97 28.07
CA GLY A 114 10.17 57.43 29.34
C GLY A 114 11.62 57.91 29.39
N ILE A 115 12.20 58.41 28.29
CA ILE A 115 13.44 59.20 28.37
C ILE A 115 13.20 60.56 27.72
N LYS A 116 12.58 61.46 28.46
CA LYS A 116 12.66 62.91 28.21
C LYS A 116 13.13 63.60 29.49
N GLY A 117 14.42 63.92 29.47
CA GLY A 117 15.14 65.00 30.15
C GLY A 117 14.61 65.56 31.47
N SER A 118 15.44 65.44 32.51
CA SER A 118 15.51 66.44 33.57
C SER A 118 16.95 66.95 33.71
N LYS A 119 17.01 68.28 33.79
CA LYS A 119 18.17 69.16 33.68
C LYS A 119 19.18 69.01 34.82
N LEU A 120 20.46 69.06 34.43
CA LEU A 120 21.52 69.93 34.95
C LEU A 120 21.25 70.59 36.32
N GLY A 121 21.92 70.07 37.36
CA GLY A 121 22.11 70.73 38.66
C GLY A 121 23.60 70.85 38.94
N THR A 122 24.11 72.06 38.84
CA THR A 122 25.52 72.46 38.93
C THR A 122 26.17 72.17 40.29
N HIS A 123 27.37 71.61 40.21
CA HIS A 123 28.43 71.67 41.22
C HIS A 123 28.53 73.05 41.88
N LYS A 124 28.62 73.10 43.21
CA LYS A 124 29.33 74.16 43.92
C LYS A 124 30.03 73.60 45.15
N GLU A 125 31.34 73.58 45.06
CA GLU A 125 32.29 73.38 46.16
C GLU A 125 32.01 74.36 47.30
N ARG A 126 32.26 73.91 48.54
CA ARG A 126 33.03 74.70 49.52
C ARG A 126 33.57 73.83 50.65
N LEU A 127 34.89 73.83 50.74
CA LEU A 127 35.75 73.43 51.85
C LEU A 127 35.64 74.39 53.06
N SER A 128 36.29 73.95 54.16
CA SER A 128 36.71 74.66 55.39
C SER A 128 35.68 74.70 56.53
N CYS A 129 36.00 74.35 57.79
CA CYS A 129 37.26 74.08 58.50
C CYS A 129 37.07 72.94 59.51
#